data_AF-A0A6V6Y413-F1
#
_entry.id   AF-A0A6V6Y413-F1
#
_cell.length_a   1.000
_cell.length_b   1.000
_cell.length_c   1.000
_cell.angle_alpha   90.00
_cell.angle_beta   90.00
_cell.angle_gamma   90.00
#
_symmetry.space_group_name_H-M   'P 1'
#
loop_
_entity.id
_entity.type
_entity.pdbx_description
1 polymer ?
#
loop_
_entity_poly.entity_id
_entity_poly.type
_entity_poly.pdbx_seq_one_letter_code
_entity_poly.pdbx_strand_id
1 'polypeptide(L)'
;MFNIYARREQYKGFDIVVKLLKLFNDPIATGCWYCGYVRIPVDHKFYCMDYGEIERSVSVHGGITFFGGLQGLDGFYIGFDCGHGGDTPQVQDEEYTLKECMRLVDQLIEVGDAI
;
A
#
# COMPACT_ATOMS: atom_id res chain seq x y z
N MET A 1 -8.75 -16.98 5.20
CA MET A 1 -7.65 -16.00 5.07
C MET A 1 -7.71 -15.11 6.31
N PHE A 2 -6.78 -15.26 7.25
CA PHE A 2 -6.77 -14.43 8.45
C PHE A 2 -6.03 -13.14 8.13
N ASN A 3 -6.75 -12.02 8.03
CA ASN A 3 -6.17 -10.69 7.88
C ASN A 3 -5.50 -10.30 9.19
N ILE A 4 -4.18 -10.49 9.29
CA ILE A 4 -3.38 -9.92 10.38
C ILE A 4 -2.88 -8.57 9.88
N TYR A 5 -3.42 -7.48 10.43
CA TYR A 5 -2.81 -6.17 10.26
C TYR A 5 -1.43 -6.25 10.92
N ALA A 6 -0.38 -6.03 10.14
CA ALA A 6 0.96 -5.94 10.70
C ALA A 6 1.08 -4.60 11.44
N ARG A 7 0.58 -3.52 10.81
CA ARG A 7 0.74 -2.16 11.30
C ARG A 7 -0.28 -1.20 10.69
N ARG A 8 -0.67 -0.18 11.47
CA ARG A 8 -1.49 0.95 11.03
C ARG A 8 -0.93 2.22 11.64
N GLU A 9 -0.75 3.24 10.82
CA GLU A 9 -0.14 4.50 11.23
C GLU A 9 -0.77 5.67 10.49
N GLN A 10 -0.51 6.89 10.97
CA GLN A 10 -0.79 8.11 10.22
C GLN A 10 0.51 8.80 9.85
N TYR A 11 0.57 9.29 8.61
CA TYR A 11 1.70 10.06 8.11
C TYR A 11 1.19 11.26 7.31
N LYS A 12 1.54 12.48 7.73
CA LYS A 12 1.14 13.75 7.09
C LYS A 12 -0.37 13.86 6.78
N GLY A 13 -1.22 13.31 7.65
CA GLY A 13 -2.68 13.34 7.50
C GLY A 13 -3.27 12.19 6.67
N PHE A 14 -2.45 11.26 6.17
CA PHE A 14 -2.89 10.06 5.47
C PHE A 14 -2.86 8.84 6.40
N ASP A 15 -3.89 7.98 6.31
CA ASP A 15 -3.90 6.69 7.00
C ASP A 15 -3.11 5.66 6.17
N ILE A 16 -2.09 5.05 6.78
CA ILE A 16 -1.28 3.96 6.21
C ILE A 16 -1.67 2.64 6.86
N VAL A 17 -1.75 1.59 6.05
CA VAL A 17 -1.97 0.21 6.51
C VAL A 17 -0.92 -0.69 5.88
N VAL A 18 -0.21 -1.45 6.72
CA VAL A 18 0.64 -2.55 6.27
C VAL A 18 0.00 -3.87 6.69
N LYS A 19 -0.22 -4.75 5.74
CA LYS A 19 -0.79 -6.09 5.97
C LYS A 19 0.25 -7.15 5.69
N LEU A 20 0.26 -8.19 6.52
CA LEU A 20 0.97 -9.43 6.20
C LEU A 20 0.02 -10.39 5.51
N LEU A 21 0.20 -10.57 4.21
CA LEU A 21 -0.52 -11.54 3.40
C LEU A 21 0.11 -12.92 3.58
N LYS A 22 -0.66 -13.89 4.07
CA LYS A 22 -0.25 -15.30 4.12
C LYS A 22 -0.99 -16.06 3.04
N LEU A 23 -0.30 -16.41 1.95
CA LEU A 23 -0.87 -17.17 0.84
C LEU A 23 -1.19 -18.62 1.25
N PHE A 24 -0.45 -19.16 2.21
CA PHE A 24 -0.66 -20.50 2.76
C PHE A 24 -0.56 -20.48 4.29
N ASN A 25 -1.23 -21.44 4.94
CA ASN A 25 -1.11 -21.69 6.37
C ASN A 25 0.14 -22.56 6.68
N ASP A 26 1.24 -22.30 5.97
CA ASP A 26 2.46 -23.08 6.05
C ASP A 26 3.41 -22.51 7.13
N PRO A 27 3.84 -23.31 8.12
CA PRO A 27 4.79 -22.87 9.15
C PRO A 27 6.21 -22.57 8.61
N ILE A 28 6.53 -22.91 7.36
CA ILE A 28 7.86 -22.75 6.74
C ILE A 28 7.87 -21.54 5.77
N ALA A 29 7.36 -20.38 6.19
CA ALA A 29 7.64 -19.03 5.67
C ALA A 29 7.56 -18.70 4.15
N THR A 30 7.37 -19.65 3.22
CA THR A 30 7.30 -19.39 1.78
C THR A 30 5.88 -18.97 1.42
N GLY A 31 5.68 -17.66 1.24
CA GLY A 31 4.37 -17.08 0.85
C GLY A 31 3.77 -16.10 1.86
N CYS A 32 4.57 -15.58 2.79
CA CYS A 32 4.22 -14.45 3.64
C CYS A 32 4.79 -13.16 3.04
N TRP A 33 3.94 -12.25 2.58
CA TRP A 33 4.36 -11.00 1.94
C TRP A 33 3.72 -9.79 2.61
N TYR A 34 4.49 -8.74 2.82
CA TYR A 34 3.93 -7.48 3.26
C TYR A 34 3.29 -6.75 2.06
N CYS A 35 2.19 -6.07 2.32
CA CYS A 35 1.51 -5.23 1.33
C CYS A 35 1.20 -3.88 1.98
N GLY A 36 1.46 -2.81 1.25
CA GLY A 36 1.29 -1.44 1.69
C GLY A 36 0.04 -0.80 1.10
N TYR A 37 -0.69 -0.05 1.91
CA TYR A 37 -1.89 0.66 1.48
C TYR A 37 -1.96 2.05 2.09
N VAL A 38 -2.35 3.03 1.28
CA VAL A 38 -2.57 4.42 1.69
C VAL A 38 -4.04 4.76 1.44
N ARG A 39 -4.74 5.24 2.47
CA ARG A 39 -6.09 5.76 2.33
C ARG A 39 -6.03 7.12 1.64
N ILE A 40 -6.80 7.29 0.58
CA ILE A 40 -6.90 8.55 -0.13
C ILE A 40 -7.99 9.42 0.54
N PRO A 41 -7.68 10.66 0.94
CA PRO A 41 -8.68 11.62 1.41
C PRO A 41 -9.75 11.89 0.36
N VAL A 42 -10.99 12.12 0.80
CA VAL A 42 -12.16 12.31 -0.09
C VAL A 42 -12.06 13.54 -1.00
N ASP A 43 -11.27 14.52 -0.60
CA ASP A 43 -11.00 15.78 -1.28
C ASP A 43 -9.72 15.74 -2.14
N HIS A 44 -8.97 14.63 -2.11
CA HIS A 44 -7.78 14.47 -2.93
C HIS A 44 -8.16 14.13 -4.38
N LYS A 45 -7.44 14.69 -5.37
CA LYS A 45 -7.78 14.50 -6.79
C LYS A 45 -7.79 13.05 -7.27
N PHE A 46 -7.06 12.17 -6.60
CA PHE A 46 -7.03 10.73 -6.89
C PHE A 46 -8.11 9.91 -6.19
N TYR A 47 -8.99 10.55 -5.42
CA TYR A 47 -10.13 9.87 -4.82
C TYR A 47 -11.07 9.35 -5.92
N CYS A 48 -11.19 8.02 -6.03
CA CYS A 48 -11.98 7.34 -7.06
C CYS A 48 -11.59 7.69 -8.52
N MET A 49 -10.34 8.08 -8.77
CA MET A 49 -9.82 8.30 -10.13
C MET A 49 -9.53 6.97 -10.85
N ASP A 50 -9.41 7.03 -12.18
CA ASP A 50 -8.97 5.91 -13.01
C ASP A 50 -7.56 5.42 -12.64
N TYR A 51 -7.39 4.10 -12.62
CA TYR A 51 -6.13 3.44 -12.26
C TYR A 51 -4.94 3.93 -13.11
N GLY A 52 -5.15 4.12 -14.42
CA GLY A 52 -4.07 4.47 -15.34
C GLY A 52 -3.50 5.87 -15.10
N GLU A 53 -4.30 6.79 -14.58
CA GLU A 53 -3.83 8.14 -14.20
C GLU A 53 -3.02 8.11 -12.91
N ILE A 54 -3.43 7.28 -11.94
CA ILE A 54 -2.71 7.10 -10.68
C ILE A 54 -1.35 6.45 -10.96
N GLU A 55 -1.32 5.34 -11.70
CA GLU A 55 -0.11 4.59 -12.02
C GLU A 55 0.95 5.44 -12.75
N ARG A 56 0.52 6.39 -13.59
CA ARG A 56 1.44 7.32 -14.28
C ARG A 56 1.96 8.45 -13.39
N SER A 57 1.28 8.73 -12.28
CA SER A 57 1.54 9.89 -11.44
C SER A 57 2.39 9.58 -10.22
N VAL A 58 2.46 8.32 -9.78
CA VAL A 58 3.22 7.89 -8.61
C VAL A 58 4.03 6.64 -8.92
N SER A 59 5.15 6.47 -8.24
CA SER A 59 6.02 5.31 -8.36
C SER A 59 6.27 4.69 -6.98
N VAL A 60 5.99 3.40 -6.84
CA VAL A 60 6.24 2.57 -5.65
C VAL A 60 6.86 1.23 -6.05
N HIS A 61 7.35 0.45 -5.08
CA HIS A 61 7.83 -0.91 -5.31
C HIS A 61 6.88 -1.73 -6.19
N GLY A 62 7.34 -2.11 -7.38
CA GLY A 62 6.55 -2.90 -8.34
C GLY A 62 5.33 -2.20 -8.94
N GLY A 63 5.09 -0.93 -8.61
CA GLY A 63 3.92 -0.17 -9.06
C GLY A 63 2.70 -0.34 -8.15
N ILE A 64 1.63 0.41 -8.45
CA ILE A 64 0.36 0.30 -7.75
C ILE A 64 -0.30 -1.00 -8.20
N THR A 65 -0.56 -1.94 -7.29
CA THR A 65 -1.22 -3.22 -7.60
C THR A 65 -2.61 -3.34 -6.96
N PHE A 66 -3.03 -2.32 -6.20
CA PHE A 66 -4.33 -2.28 -5.55
C PHE A 66 -4.98 -0.89 -5.66
N PHE A 67 -6.28 -0.87 -5.96
CA PHE A 67 -7.13 0.31 -5.79
C PHE A 67 -8.54 -0.13 -5.35
N GLY A 68 -9.13 0.56 -4.36
CA GLY A 68 -10.49 0.30 -3.90
C GLY A 68 -10.63 0.15 -2.39
N GLY A 69 -11.70 -0.53 -1.96
CA GLY A 69 -12.02 -0.74 -0.55
C GLY A 69 -11.24 -1.90 0.06
N LEU A 70 -10.68 -1.70 1.26
CA LEU A 70 -10.04 -2.77 2.02
C LEU A 70 -11.06 -3.45 2.92
N GLN A 71 -11.14 -4.79 2.89
CA GLN A 71 -12.02 -5.53 3.79
C GLN A 71 -11.77 -5.17 5.26
N GLY A 72 -12.84 -4.83 5.98
CA GLY A 72 -12.79 -4.43 7.40
C GLY A 72 -12.29 -3.01 7.65
N LEU A 73 -12.21 -2.18 6.61
CA LEU A 73 -11.79 -0.79 6.66
C LEU A 73 -12.67 0.07 5.76
N ASP A 74 -13.10 1.21 6.29
CA ASP A 74 -13.88 2.18 5.52
C ASP A 74 -12.95 3.11 4.74
N GLY A 75 -13.29 3.36 3.48
CA GLY A 75 -12.62 4.32 2.61
C GLY A 75 -12.02 3.72 1.34
N PHE A 76 -11.42 4.59 0.55
CA PHE A 76 -10.72 4.24 -0.68
C PHE A 76 -9.21 4.19 -0.43
N TYR A 77 -8.59 3.10 -0.84
CA TYR A 77 -7.17 2.85 -0.67
C TYR A 77 -6.52 2.58 -2.02
N ILE A 78 -5.28 3.01 -2.16
CA ILE A 78 -4.36 2.53 -3.18
C ILE A 78 -3.21 1.81 -2.50
N GLY A 79 -2.58 0.86 -3.19
CA GLY A 79 -1.53 0.06 -2.58
C GLY A 79 -0.71 -0.76 -3.55
N PHE A 80 0.24 -1.49 -2.97
CA PHE A 80 1.19 -2.36 -3.66
C PHE A 80 1.47 -3.60 -2.82
N ASP A 81 1.91 -4.67 -3.47
CA ASP A 81 2.37 -5.89 -2.82
C ASP A 81 3.89 -6.08 -2.97
N CYS A 82 4.49 -6.76 -2.01
CA CYS A 82 5.91 -7.13 -2.05
C CYS A 82 6.10 -8.61 -2.35
N GLY A 83 5.27 -9.20 -3.20
CA GLY A 83 5.32 -10.60 -3.60
C GLY A 83 5.91 -10.82 -4.99
N HIS A 84 6.73 -9.89 -5.51
CA HIS A 84 7.24 -9.94 -6.86
C HIS A 84 8.39 -10.94 -7.03
N GLY A 85 8.66 -11.34 -8.28
CA GLY A 85 9.79 -12.21 -8.59
C GLY A 85 11.13 -11.58 -8.17
N GLY A 86 11.76 -12.16 -7.15
CA GLY A 86 13.02 -11.66 -6.58
C GLY A 86 12.88 -10.98 -5.23
N ASP A 87 11.66 -10.72 -4.75
CA ASP A 87 11.43 -10.19 -3.41
C ASP A 87 11.74 -11.24 -2.33
N THR A 88 12.10 -10.77 -1.15
CA THR A 88 12.32 -11.61 0.04
C THR A 88 11.72 -10.94 1.27
N PRO A 89 11.06 -11.68 2.19
CA PRO A 89 10.48 -11.09 3.41
C PRO A 89 11.53 -10.49 4.37
N GLN A 90 12.82 -10.75 4.15
CA GLN A 90 13.93 -10.15 4.89
C GLN A 90 14.31 -8.75 4.38
N VAL A 91 14.00 -8.44 3.11
CA VAL A 91 14.27 -7.13 2.51
C VAL A 91 12.99 -6.32 2.42
N GLN A 92 11.95 -6.87 1.81
CA GLN A 92 10.62 -6.29 1.76
C GLN A 92 9.83 -6.67 3.02
N ASP A 93 10.38 -6.28 4.18
CA ASP A 93 9.77 -6.48 5.47
C ASP A 93 8.69 -5.41 5.78
N GLU A 94 8.18 -5.43 7.02
CA GLU A 94 7.18 -4.47 7.48
C GLU A 94 7.66 -3.01 7.38
N GLU A 95 8.92 -2.75 7.72
CA GLU A 95 9.49 -1.41 7.80
C GLU A 95 9.82 -0.86 6.41
N TYR A 96 10.34 -1.72 5.51
CA TYR A 96 10.47 -1.39 4.09
C TYR A 96 9.12 -0.99 3.49
N THR A 97 8.09 -1.81 3.73
CA THR A 97 6.74 -1.57 3.20
C THR A 97 6.14 -0.28 3.74
N LEU A 98 6.36 0.03 5.02
CA LEU A 98 5.94 1.30 5.61
C LEU A 98 6.63 2.49 4.93
N LYS A 99 7.95 2.42 4.72
CA LYS A 99 8.71 3.51 4.08
C LYS A 99 8.26 3.75 2.64
N GLU A 100 7.96 2.69 1.89
CA GLU A 100 7.37 2.83 0.56
C GLU A 100 5.97 3.46 0.61
N CYS A 101 5.15 3.16 1.63
CA CYS A 101 3.87 3.87 1.85
C CYS A 101 4.08 5.36 2.17
N MET A 102 5.06 5.71 3.00
CA MET A 102 5.39 7.11 3.30
C MET A 102 5.85 7.85 2.05
N ARG A 103 6.69 7.22 1.22
CA ARG A 103 7.13 7.76 -0.07
C ARG A 103 5.96 7.92 -1.06
N LEU A 104 4.97 7.03 -1.01
CA LEU A 104 3.73 7.19 -1.76
C LEU A 104 2.95 8.42 -1.28
N VAL A 105 2.79 8.60 0.03
CA VAL A 105 2.12 9.79 0.61
C VAL A 105 2.83 11.08 0.18
N ASP A 106 4.15 11.12 0.19
CA ASP A 106 4.91 12.30 -0.26
C ASP A 106 4.59 12.66 -1.70
N GLN A 107 4.58 11.68 -2.61
CA GLN A 107 4.21 11.89 -4.01
C GLN A 107 2.73 12.30 -4.16
N LEU A 108 1.82 11.74 -3.36
CA LEU A 108 0.41 12.13 -3.38
C LEU A 108 0.24 13.61 -3.01
N ILE A 109 0.96 14.08 -1.99
CA ILE A 109 0.94 15.49 -1.59
C ILE A 109 1.50 16.37 -2.72
N GLU A 110 2.68 16.05 -3.25
CA GLU A 110 3.31 16.81 -4.34
C GLU A 110 2.41 16.94 -5.56
N VAL A 111 1.75 15.84 -5.92
CA VAL A 111 0.87 15.78 -7.08
C VAL A 111 -0.49 16.42 -6.78
N GLY A 112 -0.98 16.37 -5.54
CA GLY A 112 -2.21 17.02 -5.09
C GLY A 112 -2.11 18.53 -4.97
N ASP A 113 -0.95 19.05 -4.58
CA ASP A 113 -0.65 20.48 -4.47
C ASP A 113 -0.32 21.13 -5.82
N ALA A 114 -0.02 20.33 -6.86
CA ALA A 114 0.16 20.79 -8.22
C ALA A 114 -1.22 21.13 -8.85
N ILE A 115 -1.67 22.37 -8.63
CA ILE A 115 -2.86 22.99 -9.26
C ILE A 115 -2.47 24.30 -9.93
#